data_AF-A0A9P4HUH5-F1
#
_entry.id   AF-A0A9P4HUH5-F1
#
_cell.length_a   1.000
_cell.length_b   1.000
_cell.length_c   1.000
_cell.angle_alpha   90.00
_cell.angle_beta   90.00
_cell.angle_gamma   90.00
#
_symmetry.space_group_name_H-M   'P 1'
#
loop_
_entity.id
_entity.type
_entity.pdbx_description
1 polymer ?
#
loop_
_entity_poly.entity_id
_entity_poly.type
_entity_poly.pdbx_seq_one_letter_code
_entity_poly.pdbx_strand_id
1 'polypeptide(L)'
;MDDYIAPPTHKDATTTTTTNPPPKDGYDAPNRNCSNCHGCTGCVNCSNCTDCHASTNLSNCTDCHESRNLSNCDGCYNSKNCSNSHGLVDCEDCSNCRNLRGRKGASNETG
;
A
#
# COMPACT_ATOMS: atom_id res chain seq x y z
N MET A 1 44.27 -4.10 -1.13
CA MET A 1 43.40 -3.87 -2.30
C MET A 1 42.11 -4.57 -1.93
N ASP A 2 41.23 -3.81 -1.29
CA ASP A 2 40.00 -4.33 -0.71
C ASP A 2 38.99 -4.65 -1.82
N ASP A 3 38.53 -5.89 -1.86
CA ASP A 3 37.47 -6.38 -2.74
C ASP A 3 36.17 -5.63 -2.44
N TYR A 4 35.81 -4.68 -3.31
CA TYR A 4 34.52 -4.00 -3.27
C TYR A 4 33.42 -4.97 -3.72
N ILE A 5 32.72 -5.56 -2.75
CA ILE A 5 31.52 -6.36 -2.99
C ILE A 5 30.35 -5.38 -3.18
N ALA A 6 29.88 -5.22 -4.42
CA ALA A 6 28.70 -4.43 -4.72
C ALA A 6 27.46 -5.01 -4.00
N PRO A 7 26.55 -4.15 -3.47
CA PRO A 7 25.32 -4.62 -2.85
C PRO A 7 24.42 -5.32 -3.88
N PRO A 8 23.61 -6.31 -3.47
CA PRO A 8 22.75 -7.05 -4.37
C PRO A 8 21.74 -6.10 -5.02
N THR A 9 21.80 -5.99 -6.34
CA THR A 9 20.77 -5.33 -7.15
C THR A 9 19.45 -6.08 -6.95
N HIS A 10 18.47 -5.42 -6.34
CA HIS A 10 17.11 -5.93 -6.20
C HIS A 10 16.58 -6.26 -7.60
N LYS A 11 16.19 -7.51 -7.81
CA LYS A 11 15.63 -7.97 -9.08
C LYS A 11 14.26 -7.32 -9.26
N ASP A 12 14.18 -6.49 -10.29
CA ASP A 12 12.97 -5.86 -10.76
C ASP A 12 11.82 -6.86 -10.92
N ALA A 13 10.62 -6.36 -10.63
CA ALA A 13 9.35 -7.06 -10.67
C ALA A 13 9.22 -7.94 -11.92
N THR A 14 9.06 -9.25 -11.69
CA THR A 14 8.63 -10.18 -12.74
C THR A 14 7.28 -9.75 -13.30
N THR A 15 7.33 -9.29 -14.53
CA THR A 15 6.22 -8.89 -15.37
C THR A 15 5.32 -10.09 -15.66
N THR A 16 4.07 -10.08 -15.18
CA THR A 16 3.03 -10.96 -15.71
C THR A 16 2.24 -10.17 -16.75
N THR A 17 2.55 -10.43 -18.01
CA THR A 17 1.97 -9.78 -19.19
C THR A 17 0.46 -10.00 -19.26
N THR A 18 -0.32 -8.91 -19.17
CA THR A 18 -1.64 -8.85 -19.82
C THR A 18 -1.56 -7.77 -20.90
N THR A 19 -1.74 -8.19 -22.14
CA THR A 19 -1.63 -7.40 -23.37
C THR A 19 -2.69 -6.30 -23.46
N ASN A 20 -2.25 -5.04 -23.55
CA ASN A 20 -2.75 -3.99 -24.48
C ASN A 20 -2.06 -2.64 -24.14
N PRO A 21 -1.43 -1.92 -25.09
CA PRO A 21 -1.12 -0.50 -24.91
C PRO A 21 -2.26 0.35 -25.47
N PRO A 22 -2.89 1.27 -24.71
CA PRO A 22 -2.97 2.67 -25.17
C PRO A 22 -3.28 3.71 -24.05
N PRO A 23 -3.43 5.02 -24.35
CA PRO A 23 -2.71 5.91 -25.27
C PRO A 23 -1.97 7.04 -24.51
N LYS A 24 -1.02 7.70 -25.17
CA LYS A 24 -0.34 8.90 -24.67
C LYS A 24 -1.23 10.11 -24.93
N ASP A 25 -1.99 10.55 -23.93
CA ASP A 25 -2.54 11.91 -23.85
C ASP A 25 -3.01 12.19 -22.40
N GLY A 26 -2.22 12.97 -21.66
CA GLY A 26 -2.61 13.79 -20.49
C GLY A 26 -3.31 13.09 -19.32
N TYR A 27 -2.66 13.09 -18.16
CA TYR A 27 -2.99 12.40 -16.90
C TYR A 27 -2.55 10.94 -16.91
N ASP A 28 -1.36 10.66 -16.34
CA ASP A 28 -0.89 9.30 -16.09
C ASP A 28 -1.99 8.55 -15.32
N ALA A 29 -2.67 7.64 -16.01
CA ALA A 29 -3.70 6.84 -15.38
C ALA A 29 -3.06 6.09 -14.20
N PRO A 30 -3.73 6.04 -13.04
CA PRO A 30 -3.17 5.38 -11.87
C PRO A 30 -2.86 3.93 -12.22
N ASN A 31 -1.67 3.44 -11.82
CA ASN A 31 -1.28 2.05 -11.97
C ASN A 31 -2.37 1.16 -11.35
N ARG A 32 -2.89 0.18 -12.09
CA ARG A 32 -4.01 -0.65 -11.63
C ARG A 32 -3.57 -2.09 -11.40
N ASN A 33 -4.20 -2.75 -10.44
CA ASN A 33 -4.04 -4.19 -10.19
C ASN A 33 -2.57 -4.57 -9.87
N CYS A 34 -1.90 -3.74 -9.06
CA CYS A 34 -0.54 -4.02 -8.62
C CYS A 34 -0.55 -5.18 -7.63
N SER A 35 0.31 -6.17 -7.84
CA SER A 35 0.39 -7.32 -6.93
C SER A 35 1.84 -7.69 -6.65
N ASN A 36 2.16 -8.00 -5.38
CA ASN A 36 3.51 -8.34 -4.95
C ASN A 36 4.54 -7.25 -5.31
N CYS A 37 4.14 -5.98 -5.18
CA CYS A 37 4.97 -4.83 -5.53
C CYS A 37 5.56 -4.17 -4.28
N HIS A 38 6.64 -3.43 -4.47
CA HIS A 38 7.22 -2.56 -3.46
C HIS A 38 7.20 -1.12 -4.00
N GLY A 39 6.81 -0.14 -3.17
CA GLY A 39 6.85 1.27 -3.57
C GLY A 39 5.71 1.71 -4.49
N CYS A 40 4.53 1.08 -4.42
CA CYS A 40 3.39 1.46 -5.26
C CYS A 40 2.92 2.89 -4.96
N THR A 41 2.99 3.78 -5.94
CA THR A 41 2.52 5.17 -5.78
C THR A 41 1.31 5.44 -6.67
N GLY A 42 0.23 5.96 -6.07
CA GLY A 42 -0.97 6.33 -6.82
C GLY A 42 -1.68 5.14 -7.46
N CYS A 43 -1.51 3.94 -6.90
CA CYS A 43 -2.04 2.72 -7.47
C CYS A 43 -3.48 2.46 -7.02
N VAL A 44 -4.25 1.75 -7.85
CA VAL A 44 -5.60 1.29 -7.53
C VAL A 44 -5.64 -0.23 -7.57
N ASN A 45 -6.31 -0.84 -6.60
CA ASN A 45 -6.42 -2.29 -6.44
C ASN A 45 -5.04 -2.94 -6.24
N CYS A 46 -4.42 -2.69 -5.08
CA CYS A 46 -3.16 -3.32 -4.73
C CYS A 46 -3.37 -4.56 -3.86
N SER A 47 -2.56 -5.60 -4.08
CA SER A 47 -2.56 -6.78 -3.22
C SER A 47 -1.15 -7.28 -2.90
N ASN A 48 -0.93 -7.65 -1.63
CA ASN A 48 0.37 -8.17 -1.17
C ASN A 48 1.54 -7.22 -1.47
N CYS A 49 1.31 -5.91 -1.38
CA CYS A 49 2.33 -4.91 -1.66
C CYS A 49 2.91 -4.35 -0.35
N THR A 50 4.10 -3.76 -0.44
CA THR A 50 4.77 -3.08 0.69
C THR A 50 5.09 -1.65 0.28
N ASP A 51 5.07 -0.73 1.24
CA ASP A 51 5.43 0.67 1.02
C ASP A 51 4.57 1.34 -0.06
N CYS A 52 3.24 1.20 0.07
CA CYS A 52 2.30 1.81 -0.86
C CYS A 52 1.98 3.25 -0.44
N HIS A 53 2.10 4.20 -1.36
CA HIS A 53 1.80 5.61 -1.13
C HIS A 53 0.60 6.09 -1.94
N ALA A 54 -0.26 6.90 -1.33
CA ALA A 54 -1.40 7.56 -2.00
C ALA A 54 -2.26 6.60 -2.86
N SER A 55 -2.40 5.35 -2.41
CA SER A 55 -3.05 4.28 -3.17
C SER A 55 -4.46 4.02 -2.65
N THR A 56 -5.30 3.36 -3.46
CA THR A 56 -6.70 3.07 -3.09
C THR A 56 -7.06 1.61 -3.35
N ASN A 57 -7.88 1.02 -2.49
CA ASN A 57 -8.27 -0.40 -2.50
C ASN A 57 -7.04 -1.30 -2.31
N LEU A 58 -6.49 -1.33 -1.11
CA LEU A 58 -5.33 -2.14 -0.76
C LEU A 58 -5.76 -3.36 0.04
N SER A 59 -5.15 -4.51 -0.24
CA SER A 59 -5.43 -5.76 0.46
C SER A 59 -4.14 -6.51 0.81
N ASN A 60 -4.02 -6.96 2.06
CA ASN A 60 -2.83 -7.68 2.54
C ASN A 60 -1.53 -6.89 2.31
N CYS A 61 -1.57 -5.56 2.43
CA CYS A 61 -0.42 -4.70 2.21
C CYS A 61 0.25 -4.30 3.53
N THR A 62 1.49 -3.88 3.46
CA THR A 62 2.31 -3.46 4.61
C THR A 62 2.84 -2.05 4.38
N ASP A 63 3.02 -1.30 5.46
CA ASP A 63 3.63 0.05 5.46
C ASP A 63 2.97 1.02 4.47
N CYS A 64 1.63 1.06 4.44
CA CYS A 64 0.91 1.92 3.50
C CYS A 64 0.72 3.35 4.06
N HIS A 65 0.95 4.36 3.23
CA HIS A 65 0.79 5.77 3.56
C HIS A 65 -0.29 6.46 2.75
N GLU A 66 -0.99 7.42 3.36
CA GLU A 66 -1.90 8.33 2.66
C GLU A 66 -2.95 7.61 1.80
N SER A 67 -3.28 6.38 2.20
CA SER A 67 -4.03 5.44 1.38
C SER A 67 -5.47 5.35 1.85
N ARG A 68 -6.33 4.78 1.00
CA ARG A 68 -7.76 4.63 1.28
C ARG A 68 -8.25 3.21 0.97
N ASN A 69 -9.26 2.77 1.71
CA ASN A 69 -9.88 1.45 1.58
C ASN A 69 -8.85 0.33 1.76
N LEU A 70 -8.35 0.19 2.99
CA LEU A 70 -7.33 -0.79 3.35
C LEU A 70 -7.98 -1.98 4.03
N SER A 71 -7.59 -3.19 3.65
CA SER A 71 -8.13 -4.43 4.22
C SER A 71 -6.99 -5.38 4.56
N ASN A 72 -6.98 -5.93 5.78
CA ASN A 72 -5.92 -6.83 6.25
C ASN A 72 -4.50 -6.25 6.10
N CYS A 73 -4.33 -4.96 6.33
CA CYS A 73 -3.03 -4.30 6.17
C CYS A 73 -2.34 -4.11 7.52
N ASP A 74 -1.01 -3.98 7.51
CA ASP A 74 -0.20 -3.70 8.69
C ASP A 74 0.63 -2.42 8.53
N GLY A 75 0.95 -1.76 9.63
CA GLY A 75 1.89 -0.64 9.66
C GLY A 75 1.42 0.60 8.89
N CYS A 76 0.11 0.75 8.65
CA CYS A 76 -0.38 1.83 7.81
C CYS A 76 -0.51 3.15 8.58
N TYR A 77 -0.24 4.26 7.89
CA TYR A 77 -0.26 5.58 8.52
C TYR A 77 -0.98 6.62 7.65
N ASN A 78 -1.59 7.61 8.31
CA ASN A 78 -2.36 8.71 7.69
C ASN A 78 -3.37 8.22 6.64
N SER A 79 -4.03 7.09 6.92
CA SER A 79 -4.87 6.37 5.96
C SER A 79 -6.33 6.33 6.41
N LYS A 80 -7.25 6.06 5.48
CA LYS A 80 -8.71 6.07 5.76
C LYS A 80 -9.40 4.78 5.34
N ASN A 81 -10.53 4.48 5.96
CA ASN A 81 -11.34 3.29 5.68
C ASN A 81 -10.51 2.00 5.85
N CYS A 82 -9.90 1.84 7.03
CA CYS A 82 -9.12 0.63 7.34
C CYS A 82 -10.04 -0.45 7.91
N SER A 83 -9.87 -1.69 7.48
CA SER A 83 -10.61 -2.84 7.99
C SER A 83 -9.68 -4.01 8.29
N ASN A 84 -9.92 -4.72 9.39
CA ASN A 84 -9.16 -5.92 9.77
C ASN A 84 -7.64 -5.69 9.82
N SER A 85 -7.20 -4.46 10.11
CA SER A 85 -5.81 -4.03 9.97
C SER A 85 -5.15 -3.80 11.32
N HIS A 86 -3.82 -3.80 11.38
CA HIS A 86 -3.09 -3.60 12.61
C HIS A 86 -1.93 -2.59 12.46
N GLY A 87 -1.42 -2.11 13.59
CA GLY A 87 -0.27 -1.19 13.60
C GLY A 87 -0.57 0.16 12.96
N LEU A 88 -1.79 0.68 13.12
CA LEU A 88 -2.24 1.88 12.41
C LEU A 88 -1.87 3.16 13.15
N VAL A 89 -1.45 4.20 12.42
CA VAL A 89 -1.11 5.52 12.99
C VAL A 89 -1.83 6.64 12.24
N ASP A 90 -2.52 7.53 12.96
CA ASP A 90 -3.26 8.66 12.38
C ASP A 90 -4.28 8.23 11.31
N CYS A 91 -4.84 7.02 11.47
CA CYS A 91 -5.84 6.49 10.56
C CYS A 91 -7.27 6.84 11.01
N GLU A 92 -8.14 7.04 10.02
CA GLU A 92 -9.55 7.40 10.19
C GLU A 92 -10.46 6.27 9.68
N ASP A 93 -11.72 6.25 10.12
CA ASP A 93 -12.75 5.30 9.67
C ASP A 93 -12.30 3.82 9.74
N CYS A 94 -11.68 3.46 10.87
CA CYS A 94 -11.14 2.13 11.10
C CYS A 94 -12.18 1.19 11.71
N SER A 95 -12.27 -0.04 11.20
CA SER A 95 -13.19 -1.09 11.68
C SER A 95 -12.44 -2.40 11.92
N ASN A 96 -12.72 -3.09 13.04
CA ASN A 96 -12.00 -4.31 13.44
C ASN A 96 -10.46 -4.19 13.36
N CYS A 97 -9.93 -3.04 13.76
CA CYS A 97 -8.49 -2.77 13.72
C CYS A 97 -7.87 -2.86 15.12
N ARG A 98 -6.57 -3.16 15.19
CA ARG A 98 -5.82 -3.29 16.46
C ARG A 98 -4.56 -2.41 16.46
N ASN A 99 -4.05 -2.07 17.65
CA ASN A 99 -2.84 -1.25 17.82
C ASN A 99 -2.91 0.12 17.13
N LEU A 100 -4.03 0.84 17.26
CA LEU A 100 -4.21 2.17 16.67
C LEU A 100 -3.58 3.27 17.53
N ARG A 101 -2.85 4.19 16.92
CA ARG A 101 -2.31 5.41 17.53
C ARG A 101 -2.81 6.64 16.76
N GLY A 102 -3.02 7.78 17.42
CA GLY A 102 -3.33 9.05 16.74
C GLY A 102 -4.74 9.17 16.12
N ARG A 103 -5.73 8.38 16.56
CA ARG A 103 -7.07 8.32 15.95
C ARG A 103 -7.82 9.66 15.88
N LYS A 104 -8.44 9.93 14.72
CA LYS A 104 -9.59 10.84 14.57
C LYS A 104 -10.77 10.05 13.97
N GLY A 105 -11.95 10.13 14.59
CA GLY A 105 -13.21 9.64 13.98
C GLY A 105 -13.47 8.12 13.92
N ALA A 106 -12.70 7.25 14.60
CA ALA A 106 -12.94 5.81 14.54
C ALA A 106 -14.15 5.37 15.38
N SER A 107 -15.12 4.70 14.75
CA SER A 107 -16.23 3.97 15.36
C SER A 107 -15.84 2.49 15.56
N ASN A 108 -15.86 2.03 16.82
CA ASN A 108 -15.57 0.65 17.27
C ASN A 108 -14.07 0.26 17.35
N GLU A 109 -13.53 -0.33 18.43
CA GLU A 109 -14.00 -0.61 19.78
C GLU A 109 -12.74 -0.80 20.67
N THR A 110 -12.98 -0.79 21.96
CA THR A 110 -12.05 -0.98 23.09
C THR A 110 -11.06 -2.13 22.94
N GLY A 111 -9.81 -1.86 23.33
CA GLY A 111 -8.75 -2.80 23.65
C GLY A 111 -7.69 -2.08 24.46
#